data_AF-A0A6N9J0X5-F1
#
_entry.id   AF-A0A6N9J0X5-F1
#
_cell.length_a   1.000
_cell.length_b   1.000
_cell.length_c   1.000
_cell.angle_alpha   90.00
_cell.angle_beta   90.00
_cell.angle_gamma   90.00
#
_symmetry.space_group_name_H-M   'P 1'
#
loop_
_entity.id
_entity.type
_entity.pdbx_description
1 polymer ?
#
loop_
_entity_poly.entity_id
_entity_poly.type
_entity_poly.pdbx_seq_one_letter_code
_entity_poly.pdbx_strand_id
1 'polypeptide(L)'
;MENLESADSIQDIMRLKESFVGEMKKVRENSRTLQDELEEQRKNSVILAKKLEQSEAQALLDPLTNVLNRSAFNMKVGQMIHEFKRYKEEWALLILDIDHFKKFNDDYGHQLGDKVLKSVAGTVRDSIRVSDQIFRYGGEEFVVILSRVNNKTTPQLAEKICREVERDYFVHNEQKLKVTISIGGAVVTDNDTEQSLFERADKAMYKAKHTGRNRVVMAE
;
A
#
# COMPACT_ATOMS: atom_id res chain seq x y z
N MET A 1 66.48 -31.93 -54.49
CA MET A 1 65.46 -30.87 -54.61
C MET A 1 64.34 -31.00 -53.56
N GLU A 2 64.30 -32.06 -52.73
CA GLU A 2 63.20 -32.31 -51.77
C GLU A 2 63.27 -31.58 -50.40
N ASN A 3 64.36 -30.85 -50.08
CA ASN A 3 64.51 -30.21 -48.77
C ASN A 3 64.03 -28.75 -48.69
N LEU A 4 63.61 -28.13 -49.80
CA LEU A 4 63.07 -26.76 -49.77
C LEU A 4 61.54 -26.73 -49.56
N GLU A 5 60.79 -27.71 -50.05
CA GLU A 5 59.32 -27.78 -49.87
C GLU A 5 58.89 -28.07 -48.42
N SER A 6 59.74 -28.75 -47.64
CA SER A 6 59.48 -29.07 -46.24
C SER A 6 59.67 -27.88 -45.29
N ALA A 7 60.59 -26.95 -45.62
CA ALA A 7 60.83 -25.75 -44.83
C ALA A 7 59.71 -24.71 -44.98
N ASP A 8 59.19 -24.53 -46.21
CA ASP A 8 58.03 -23.66 -46.48
C ASP A 8 56.77 -24.17 -45.78
N SER A 9 56.52 -25.49 -45.82
CA SER A 9 55.39 -26.12 -45.13
C SER A 9 55.43 -25.93 -43.61
N ILE A 10 56.62 -25.95 -42.99
CA ILE A 10 56.80 -25.70 -41.56
C ILE A 10 56.58 -24.22 -41.22
N GLN A 11 57.05 -23.31 -42.07
CA GLN A 11 56.81 -21.86 -41.89
C GLN A 11 55.33 -21.51 -42.00
N ASP A 12 54.58 -22.14 -42.91
CA ASP A 12 53.14 -21.95 -43.04
C ASP A 12 52.38 -22.47 -41.81
N ILE A 13 52.76 -23.63 -41.27
CA ILE A 13 52.21 -24.16 -40.02
C ILE A 13 52.50 -23.22 -38.84
N MET A 14 53.70 -22.65 -38.75
CA MET A 14 54.04 -21.69 -37.70
C MET A 14 53.23 -20.40 -37.81
N ARG A 15 53.04 -19.85 -39.02
CA ARG A 15 52.18 -18.68 -39.25
C ARG A 15 50.72 -18.95 -38.88
N LEU A 16 50.20 -20.12 -39.25
CA LEU A 16 48.84 -20.53 -38.92
C LEU A 16 48.65 -20.66 -37.40
N LYS A 17 49.63 -21.24 -36.71
CA LYS A 17 49.65 -21.36 -35.24
C LYS A 17 49.66 -19.99 -34.57
N GLU A 18 50.48 -19.06 -35.03
CA GLU A 18 50.53 -17.69 -34.49
C GLU A 18 49.21 -16.95 -34.69
N SER A 19 48.61 -17.06 -35.88
CA SER A 19 47.28 -16.52 -36.17
C SER A 19 46.21 -17.09 -35.23
N PHE A 20 46.17 -18.42 -35.08
CA PHE A 20 45.20 -19.11 -34.22
C PHE A 20 45.36 -18.74 -32.73
N VAL A 21 46.59 -18.62 -32.24
CA VAL A 21 46.87 -18.13 -30.88
C VAL A 21 46.39 -16.68 -30.71
N GLY A 22 46.57 -15.85 -31.73
CA GLY A 22 46.05 -14.48 -31.75
C GLY A 22 44.52 -14.41 -31.68
N GLU A 23 43.83 -15.23 -32.47
CA GLU A 23 42.36 -15.34 -32.42
C GLU A 23 41.86 -15.87 -31.08
N MET A 24 42.49 -16.90 -30.51
CA MET A 24 42.14 -17.45 -29.20
C MET A 24 42.28 -16.41 -28.07
N LYS A 25 43.32 -15.55 -28.13
CA LYS A 25 43.46 -14.43 -27.18
C LYS A 25 42.31 -13.44 -27.31
N LYS A 26 41.95 -13.04 -28.53
CA LYS A 26 40.80 -12.15 -28.78
C LYS A 26 39.48 -12.75 -28.29
N VAL A 27 39.22 -14.03 -28.56
CA VAL A 27 38.00 -14.72 -28.08
C VAL A 27 37.94 -14.74 -26.56
N ARG A 28 39.08 -14.99 -25.89
CA ARG A 28 39.16 -14.99 -24.42
C ARG A 28 38.94 -13.62 -23.81
N GLU A 29 39.51 -12.58 -24.41
CA GLU A 29 39.30 -11.18 -24.00
C GLU A 29 37.84 -10.77 -24.18
N ASN A 30 37.26 -11.01 -25.35
CA ASN A 30 35.84 -10.73 -25.61
C ASN A 30 34.92 -11.50 -24.66
N SER A 31 35.21 -12.77 -24.39
CA SER A 31 34.42 -13.58 -23.45
C SER A 31 34.46 -13.01 -22.03
N ARG A 32 35.60 -12.48 -21.61
CA ARG A 32 35.74 -11.84 -20.29
C ARG A 32 34.95 -10.53 -20.23
N THR A 33 35.05 -9.69 -21.27
CA THR A 33 34.28 -8.44 -21.35
C THR A 33 32.77 -8.72 -21.33
N LEU A 34 32.30 -9.70 -22.11
CA LEU A 34 30.88 -10.10 -22.10
C LEU A 34 30.43 -10.62 -20.73
N GLN A 35 31.28 -11.36 -20.02
CA GLN A 35 30.98 -11.83 -18.66
C GLN A 35 30.83 -10.66 -17.68
N ASP A 36 31.72 -9.67 -17.76
CA ASP A 36 31.67 -8.48 -16.91
C ASP A 36 30.41 -7.65 -17.20
N GLU A 37 30.06 -7.43 -18.48
CA GLU A 37 28.83 -6.76 -18.91
C GLU A 37 27.56 -7.48 -18.44
N LEU A 38 27.55 -8.82 -18.53
CA LEU A 38 26.42 -9.63 -18.08
C LEU A 38 26.23 -9.54 -16.56
N GLU A 39 27.33 -9.51 -15.80
CA GLU A 39 27.27 -9.36 -14.34
C GLU A 39 26.74 -7.96 -13.95
N GLU A 40 27.16 -6.91 -14.68
CA GLU A 40 26.66 -5.56 -14.50
C GLU A 40 25.16 -5.47 -14.83
N GLN A 41 24.71 -6.04 -15.96
CA GLN A 41 23.29 -6.10 -16.30
C GLN A 41 22.48 -6.85 -15.24
N ARG A 42 23.01 -7.94 -14.68
CA ARG A 42 22.33 -8.68 -13.62
C ARG A 42 22.15 -7.83 -12.36
N LYS A 43 23.18 -7.07 -11.97
CA LYS A 43 23.12 -6.12 -10.84
C LYS A 43 22.06 -5.05 -11.09
N ASN A 44 22.05 -4.47 -12.30
CA ASN A 44 21.08 -3.45 -12.69
C ASN A 44 19.64 -3.98 -12.68
N SER A 45 19.41 -5.22 -13.14
CA SER A 45 18.10 -5.86 -13.11
C SER A 45 17.56 -6.03 -11.69
N VAL A 46 18.40 -6.47 -10.74
CA VAL A 46 18.02 -6.60 -9.32
C VAL A 46 17.68 -5.23 -8.71
N ILE A 47 18.49 -4.20 -8.99
CA ILE A 47 18.23 -2.84 -8.50
C ILE A 47 16.92 -2.30 -9.09
N LEU A 48 16.67 -2.53 -10.37
CA LEU A 48 15.45 -2.09 -11.06
C LEU A 48 14.22 -2.78 -10.47
N ALA A 49 14.26 -4.09 -10.25
CA ALA A 49 13.18 -4.84 -9.62
C ALA A 49 12.84 -4.29 -8.22
N LYS A 50 13.87 -4.00 -7.41
CA LYS A 50 13.67 -3.41 -6.08
C LYS A 50 13.06 -2.00 -6.14
N LYS A 51 13.50 -1.18 -7.09
CA LYS A 51 12.92 0.15 -7.31
C LYS A 51 11.46 0.07 -7.75
N LEU A 52 11.13 -0.90 -8.59
CA LEU A 52 9.76 -1.13 -9.03
C LEU A 52 8.87 -1.52 -7.85
N GLU A 53 9.31 -2.47 -7.03
CA GLU A 53 8.58 -2.89 -5.81
C GLU A 53 8.35 -1.72 -4.85
N GLN A 54 9.36 -0.88 -4.62
CA GLN A 54 9.22 0.33 -3.79
C GLN A 54 8.24 1.34 -4.39
N SER A 55 8.28 1.52 -5.71
CA SER A 55 7.37 2.41 -6.43
C SER A 55 5.93 1.91 -6.33
N GLU A 56 5.71 0.60 -6.49
CA GLU A 56 4.40 -0.03 -6.34
C GLU A 56 3.87 0.12 -4.91
N ALA A 57 4.72 -0.11 -3.89
CA ALA A 57 4.34 0.08 -2.51
C ALA A 57 3.97 1.54 -2.18
N GLN A 58 4.72 2.51 -2.72
CA GLN A 58 4.40 3.93 -2.57
C GLN A 58 3.11 4.33 -3.29
N ALA A 59 2.81 3.71 -4.43
CA ALA A 59 1.58 3.96 -5.18
C ALA A 59 0.31 3.53 -4.42
N LEU A 60 0.44 2.74 -3.35
CA LEU A 60 -0.65 2.31 -2.49
C LEU A 60 -0.89 3.24 -1.28
N LEU A 61 -0.07 4.26 -1.09
CA LEU A 61 -0.21 5.22 0.00
C LEU A 61 -0.92 6.50 -0.47
N ASP A 62 -1.68 7.11 0.44
CA ASP A 62 -2.21 8.45 0.28
C ASP A 62 -1.10 9.47 0.60
N PRO A 63 -0.76 10.39 -0.32
CA PRO A 63 0.40 11.29 -0.15
C PRO A 63 0.23 12.30 0.98
N LEU A 64 -1.01 12.60 1.40
CA LEU A 64 -1.25 13.56 2.48
C LEU A 64 -1.14 12.90 3.86
N THR A 65 -1.83 11.79 4.05
CA THR A 65 -2.04 11.15 5.36
C THR A 65 -1.07 9.99 5.61
N ASN A 66 -0.41 9.49 4.56
CA ASN A 66 0.52 8.36 4.59
C ASN A 66 -0.11 7.03 5.08
N VAL A 67 -1.45 6.94 5.06
CA VAL A 67 -2.17 5.66 5.18
C VAL A 67 -2.41 5.06 3.80
N LEU A 68 -2.95 3.85 3.73
CA LEU A 68 -3.26 3.20 2.45
C LEU A 68 -4.32 4.01 1.71
N ASN A 69 -4.31 3.98 0.38
CA ASN A 69 -5.28 4.70 -0.45
C ASN A 69 -6.44 3.81 -0.91
N ARG A 70 -7.38 4.39 -1.65
CA ARG A 70 -8.55 3.68 -2.20
C ARG A 70 -8.17 2.49 -3.08
N SER A 71 -7.10 2.56 -3.86
CA SER A 71 -6.64 1.45 -4.69
C SER A 71 -6.21 0.26 -3.84
N ALA A 72 -5.46 0.53 -2.77
CA ALA A 72 -5.06 -0.49 -1.80
C ALA A 72 -6.26 -1.12 -1.09
N PHE A 73 -7.28 -0.31 -0.75
CA PHE A 73 -8.52 -0.81 -0.17
C PHE A 73 -9.23 -1.80 -1.11
N ASN A 74 -9.43 -1.43 -2.37
CA ASN A 74 -10.11 -2.29 -3.35
C ASN A 74 -9.41 -3.64 -3.52
N MET A 75 -8.07 -3.66 -3.51
CA MET A 75 -7.31 -4.90 -3.55
C MET A 75 -7.51 -5.73 -2.28
N LYS A 76 -7.46 -5.09 -1.11
CA LYS A 76 -7.53 -5.80 0.18
C LYS A 76 -8.92 -6.36 0.45
N VAL A 77 -9.99 -5.61 0.18
CA VAL A 77 -11.36 -6.04 0.48
C VAL A 77 -11.74 -7.30 -0.29
N GLY A 78 -11.34 -7.40 -1.57
CA GLY A 78 -11.57 -8.61 -2.36
C GLY A 78 -10.82 -9.82 -1.83
N GLN A 79 -9.57 -9.65 -1.40
CA GLN A 79 -8.82 -10.71 -0.72
C GLN A 79 -9.52 -11.18 0.56
N MET A 80 -9.97 -10.25 1.40
CA MET A 80 -10.65 -10.56 2.67
C MET A 80 -11.98 -11.30 2.45
N ILE A 81 -12.76 -10.96 1.41
CA ILE A 81 -13.98 -11.69 1.04
C ILE A 81 -13.65 -13.12 0.60
N HIS A 82 -12.61 -13.31 -0.22
CA HIS A 82 -12.17 -14.65 -0.64
C HIS A 82 -11.67 -15.49 0.53
N GLU A 83 -10.87 -14.91 1.42
CA GLU A 83 -10.37 -15.58 2.62
C GLU A 83 -11.51 -15.97 3.56
N PHE A 84 -12.49 -15.09 3.77
CA PHE A 84 -13.67 -15.41 4.59
C PHE A 84 -14.46 -16.59 4.02
N LYS A 85 -14.70 -16.63 2.69
CA LYS A 85 -15.39 -17.76 2.06
C LYS A 85 -14.69 -19.10 2.27
N ARG A 86 -13.36 -19.09 2.35
CA ARG A 86 -12.53 -20.30 2.49
C ARG A 86 -12.32 -20.72 3.94
N TYR A 87 -12.01 -19.78 4.83
CA TYR A 87 -11.56 -20.05 6.19
C TYR A 87 -12.58 -19.69 7.26
N LYS A 88 -13.65 -18.96 6.90
CA LYS A 88 -14.69 -18.47 7.82
C LYS A 88 -14.14 -17.62 8.98
N GLU A 89 -13.00 -16.96 8.76
CA GLU A 89 -12.41 -16.04 9.72
C GLU A 89 -13.14 -14.70 9.68
N GLU A 90 -13.89 -14.39 10.74
CA GLU A 90 -14.70 -13.16 10.79
C GLU A 90 -13.82 -11.90 10.83
N TRP A 91 -14.28 -10.88 10.10
CA TRP A 91 -13.68 -9.57 10.02
C TRP A 91 -14.78 -8.51 9.82
N ALA A 92 -14.43 -7.24 10.00
CA ALA A 92 -15.37 -6.15 9.86
C ALA A 92 -14.83 -5.00 9.02
N LEU A 93 -15.73 -4.30 8.37
CA LEU A 93 -15.49 -3.06 7.64
C LEU A 93 -16.07 -1.89 8.45
N LEU A 94 -15.27 -0.86 8.68
CA LEU A 94 -15.74 0.42 9.21
C LEU A 94 -15.56 1.50 8.14
N ILE A 95 -16.57 2.36 7.98
CA ILE A 95 -16.52 3.60 7.19
C ILE A 95 -16.61 4.76 8.16
N LEU A 96 -15.66 5.66 8.07
CA LEU A 96 -15.47 6.80 8.95
C LEU A 96 -15.54 8.09 8.12
N ASP A 97 -16.19 9.10 8.66
CA ASP A 97 -16.25 10.43 8.06
C ASP A 97 -16.07 11.51 9.11
N ILE A 98 -15.27 12.53 8.78
CA ILE A 98 -15.02 13.66 9.68
C ILE A 98 -16.21 14.61 9.70
N ASP A 99 -16.82 14.72 10.88
CA ASP A 99 -18.02 15.52 11.07
C ASP A 99 -17.75 17.00 10.77
N HIS A 100 -18.59 17.58 9.91
CA HIS A 100 -18.55 19.00 9.54
C HIS A 100 -17.22 19.46 8.91
N PHE A 101 -16.45 18.57 8.27
CA PHE A 101 -15.13 18.90 7.72
C PHE A 101 -15.16 20.03 6.68
N LYS A 102 -16.17 20.05 5.79
CA LYS A 102 -16.36 21.18 4.87
C LYS A 102 -16.47 22.52 5.61
N LYS A 103 -17.32 22.60 6.63
CA LYS A 103 -17.48 23.82 7.44
C LYS A 103 -16.17 24.18 8.14
N PHE A 104 -15.45 23.21 8.68
CA PHE A 104 -14.14 23.43 9.28
C PHE A 104 -13.15 24.05 8.27
N ASN A 105 -13.12 23.56 7.03
CA ASN A 105 -12.30 24.14 5.97
C ASN A 105 -12.75 25.56 5.59
N ASP A 106 -14.05 25.81 5.54
CA ASP A 106 -14.59 27.13 5.25
C ASP A 106 -14.22 28.15 6.36
N ASP A 107 -14.22 27.71 7.62
CA ASP A 107 -13.92 28.55 8.79
C ASP A 107 -12.41 28.77 9.02
N TYR A 108 -11.55 27.77 8.72
CA TYR A 108 -10.13 27.78 9.10
C TYR A 108 -9.14 27.55 7.96
N GLY A 109 -9.62 27.29 6.75
CA GLY A 109 -8.82 27.07 5.55
C GLY A 109 -8.27 25.64 5.40
N HIS A 110 -8.02 25.26 4.15
CA HIS A 110 -7.59 23.91 3.77
C HIS A 110 -6.27 23.46 4.40
N GLN A 111 -5.34 24.38 4.70
CA GLN A 111 -4.08 24.00 5.36
C GLN A 111 -4.30 23.44 6.77
N LEU A 112 -5.32 23.93 7.49
CA LEU A 112 -5.68 23.38 8.78
C LEU A 112 -6.48 22.09 8.62
N GLY A 113 -7.34 22.01 7.60
CA GLY A 113 -8.00 20.77 7.20
C GLY A 113 -7.04 19.62 6.91
N ASP A 114 -5.94 19.90 6.20
CA ASP A 114 -4.89 18.92 5.93
C ASP A 114 -4.23 18.39 7.20
N LYS A 115 -4.05 19.26 8.21
CA LYS A 115 -3.54 18.85 9.53
C LYS A 115 -4.55 17.97 10.26
N VAL A 116 -5.84 18.30 10.19
CA VAL A 116 -6.93 17.49 10.72
C VAL A 116 -6.91 16.09 10.09
N LEU A 117 -6.84 16.01 8.77
CA LEU A 117 -6.79 14.71 8.05
C LEU A 117 -5.61 13.85 8.48
N LYS A 118 -4.43 14.45 8.61
CA LYS A 118 -3.23 13.75 9.11
C LYS A 118 -3.38 13.25 10.54
N SER A 119 -3.95 14.07 11.43
CA SER A 119 -4.15 13.69 12.83
C SER A 119 -5.18 12.59 12.99
N VAL A 120 -6.32 12.70 12.28
CA VAL A 120 -7.37 11.67 12.32
C VAL A 120 -6.79 10.35 11.81
N ALA A 121 -6.09 10.36 10.68
CA ALA A 121 -5.44 9.16 10.15
C ALA A 121 -4.44 8.54 11.14
N GLY A 122 -3.59 9.37 11.78
CA GLY A 122 -2.65 8.93 12.81
C GLY A 122 -3.35 8.36 14.05
N THR A 123 -4.36 9.06 14.58
CA THR A 123 -5.12 8.66 15.76
C THR A 123 -5.85 7.34 15.53
N VAL A 124 -6.47 7.16 14.36
CA VAL A 124 -7.13 5.90 14.00
C VAL A 124 -6.10 4.78 13.88
N ARG A 125 -4.97 5.02 13.18
CA ARG A 125 -3.88 4.03 13.05
C ARG A 125 -3.33 3.59 14.41
N ASP A 126 -3.13 4.52 15.33
CA ASP A 126 -2.59 4.24 16.67
C ASP A 126 -3.65 3.59 17.59
N SER A 127 -4.94 3.68 17.20
CA SER A 127 -6.07 3.06 17.91
C SER A 127 -6.31 1.59 17.51
N ILE A 128 -5.84 1.17 16.34
CA ILE A 128 -6.04 -0.18 15.78
C ILE A 128 -4.80 -1.08 15.94
N ARG A 129 -4.95 -2.38 15.68
CA ARG A 129 -3.84 -3.35 15.77
C ARG A 129 -3.03 -3.36 14.48
N VAL A 130 -1.83 -3.95 14.53
CA VAL A 130 -0.98 -4.17 13.34
C VAL A 130 -1.66 -5.05 12.28
N SER A 131 -2.56 -5.96 12.70
CA SER A 131 -3.35 -6.80 11.79
C SER A 131 -4.46 -6.03 11.05
N ASP A 132 -4.86 -4.88 11.59
CA ASP A 132 -5.92 -4.05 11.05
C ASP A 132 -5.31 -3.01 10.11
N GLN A 133 -6.11 -2.52 9.16
CA GLN A 133 -5.63 -1.59 8.15
C GLN A 133 -6.58 -0.41 8.00
N ILE A 134 -6.00 0.80 7.93
CA ILE A 134 -6.71 2.04 7.63
C ILE A 134 -6.39 2.49 6.21
N PHE A 135 -7.42 2.98 5.53
CA PHE A 135 -7.38 3.49 4.18
C PHE A 135 -8.03 4.87 4.11
N ARG A 136 -7.45 5.79 3.36
CA ARG A 136 -8.15 7.01 2.94
C ARG A 136 -8.92 6.70 1.66
N TYR A 137 -10.24 6.73 1.75
CA TYR A 137 -11.14 6.33 0.67
C TYR A 137 -11.62 7.53 -0.16
N GLY A 138 -11.89 8.65 0.51
CA GLY A 138 -12.37 9.89 -0.11
C GLY A 138 -11.62 11.12 0.39
N GLY A 139 -12.22 12.30 0.22
CA GLY A 139 -11.64 13.57 0.66
C GLY A 139 -11.48 13.63 2.18
N GLU A 140 -12.56 13.32 2.91
CA GLU A 140 -12.66 13.31 4.38
C GLU A 140 -13.09 11.94 4.94
N GLU A 141 -13.13 10.94 4.07
CA GLU A 141 -13.63 9.59 4.37
C GLU A 141 -12.47 8.60 4.51
N PHE A 142 -12.51 7.82 5.59
CA PHE A 142 -11.59 6.74 5.86
C PHE A 142 -12.33 5.41 5.97
N VAL A 143 -11.63 4.34 5.65
CA VAL A 143 -12.13 2.97 5.79
C VAL A 143 -11.15 2.19 6.66
N VAL A 144 -11.67 1.35 7.55
CA VAL A 144 -10.85 0.46 8.37
C VAL A 144 -11.32 -0.98 8.17
N ILE A 145 -10.37 -1.87 7.89
CA ILE A 145 -10.59 -3.32 7.91
C ILE A 145 -10.05 -3.84 9.24
N LEU A 146 -10.94 -4.42 10.05
CA LEU A 146 -10.61 -5.06 11.32
C LEU A 146 -10.56 -6.57 11.13
N SER A 147 -9.45 -7.21 11.44
CA SER A 147 -9.30 -8.66 11.31
C SER A 147 -9.61 -9.37 12.63
N ARG A 148 -10.19 -10.59 12.54
CA ARG A 148 -10.48 -11.44 13.72
C ARG A 148 -11.40 -10.76 14.73
N VAL A 149 -12.50 -10.21 14.25
CA VAL A 149 -13.50 -9.51 15.07
C VAL A 149 -14.89 -10.04 14.77
N ASN A 150 -15.82 -9.82 15.69
CA ASN A 150 -17.20 -10.30 15.61
C ASN A 150 -18.18 -9.19 16.01
N ASN A 151 -19.48 -9.48 15.96
CA ASN A 151 -20.54 -8.51 16.30
C ASN A 151 -20.45 -7.92 17.71
N LYS A 152 -19.70 -8.54 18.65
CA LYS A 152 -19.49 -8.03 20.01
C LYS A 152 -18.24 -7.16 20.13
N THR A 153 -17.14 -7.52 19.45
CA THR A 153 -15.86 -6.82 19.57
C THR A 153 -15.73 -5.64 18.60
N THR A 154 -16.35 -5.73 17.42
CA THR A 154 -16.32 -4.66 16.41
C THR A 154 -16.85 -3.32 16.93
N PRO A 155 -18.03 -3.25 17.60
CA PRO A 155 -18.54 -1.98 18.11
C PRO A 155 -17.59 -1.35 19.15
N GLN A 156 -16.98 -2.18 20.01
CA GLN A 156 -16.07 -1.71 21.05
C GLN A 156 -14.80 -1.06 20.47
N LEU A 157 -14.26 -1.65 19.39
CA LEU A 157 -13.11 -1.09 18.67
C LEU A 157 -13.49 0.20 17.93
N ALA A 158 -14.65 0.22 17.27
CA ALA A 158 -15.16 1.43 16.63
C ALA A 158 -15.39 2.56 17.65
N GLU A 159 -15.95 2.26 18.82
CA GLU A 159 -16.17 3.24 19.89
C GLU A 159 -14.86 3.74 20.50
N LYS A 160 -13.84 2.88 20.58
CA LYS A 160 -12.49 3.31 20.97
C LYS A 160 -11.97 4.34 19.97
N ILE A 161 -12.03 4.03 18.67
CA ILE A 161 -11.58 4.96 17.61
C ILE A 161 -12.33 6.29 17.69
N CYS A 162 -13.66 6.26 17.81
CA CYS A 162 -14.49 7.45 17.93
C CYS A 162 -14.06 8.34 19.11
N ARG A 163 -13.83 7.73 20.29
CA ARG A 163 -13.42 8.44 21.50
C ARG A 163 -12.01 9.00 21.44
N GLU A 164 -11.06 8.29 20.84
CA GLU A 164 -9.68 8.80 20.72
C GLU A 164 -9.63 10.01 19.78
N VAL A 165 -10.39 10.00 18.68
CA VAL A 165 -10.48 11.17 17.79
C VAL A 165 -11.17 12.36 18.47
N GLU A 166 -12.26 12.14 19.22
CA GLU A 166 -12.97 13.20 19.97
C GLU A 166 -12.10 13.88 21.04
N ARG A 167 -11.14 13.13 21.62
CA ARG A 167 -10.21 13.65 22.63
C ARG A 167 -9.10 14.51 22.02
N ASP A 168 -8.76 14.27 20.76
CA ASP A 168 -7.72 15.03 20.07
C ASP A 168 -8.15 16.50 19.90
N TYR A 169 -7.15 17.39 19.86
CA TYR A 169 -7.39 18.81 19.64
C TYR A 169 -6.19 19.49 18.99
N PHE A 170 -6.49 20.54 18.23
CA PHE A 170 -5.49 21.37 17.57
C PHE A 170 -5.45 22.72 18.23
N VAL A 171 -4.24 23.26 18.43
CA VAL A 171 -4.08 24.65 18.88
C VAL A 171 -3.93 25.55 17.65
N HIS A 172 -4.86 26.48 17.49
CA HIS A 172 -4.82 27.50 16.44
C HIS A 172 -5.24 28.84 17.03
N ASN A 173 -4.38 29.87 16.90
CA ASN A 173 -4.60 31.20 17.49
C ASN A 173 -5.04 31.14 18.96
N GLU A 174 -4.32 30.35 19.77
CA GLU A 174 -4.60 30.13 21.21
C GLU A 174 -5.92 29.42 21.54
N GLN A 175 -6.69 29.00 20.52
CA GLN A 175 -7.92 28.24 20.68
C GLN A 175 -7.69 26.74 20.47
N LYS A 176 -8.38 25.92 21.27
CA LYS A 176 -8.44 24.47 21.06
C LYS A 176 -9.59 24.14 20.11
N LEU A 177 -9.24 23.68 18.92
CA LEU A 177 -10.19 23.20 17.92
C LEU A 177 -10.31 21.69 18.04
N LYS A 178 -11.54 21.19 17.92
CA LYS A 178 -11.85 19.76 17.98
C LYS A 178 -12.61 19.33 16.74
N VAL A 179 -12.42 18.07 16.38
CA VAL A 179 -13.20 17.40 15.35
C VAL A 179 -13.76 16.10 15.93
N THR A 180 -14.86 15.64 15.37
CA THR A 180 -15.43 14.33 15.70
C THR A 180 -15.59 13.53 14.41
N ILE A 181 -15.85 12.24 14.55
CA ILE A 181 -16.10 11.35 13.43
C ILE A 181 -17.41 10.59 13.62
N SER A 182 -18.10 10.35 12.52
CA SER A 182 -19.22 9.41 12.45
C SER A 182 -18.72 8.10 11.85
N ILE A 183 -19.04 6.97 12.50
CA ILE A 183 -18.58 5.64 12.09
C ILE A 183 -19.77 4.74 11.78
N GLY A 184 -19.77 4.14 10.61
CA GLY A 184 -20.62 3.01 10.24
C GLY A 184 -19.82 1.73 10.16
N GLY A 185 -20.29 0.66 10.79
CA GLY A 185 -19.59 -0.63 10.76
C GLY A 185 -20.45 -1.77 10.25
N ALA A 186 -19.84 -2.76 9.62
CA ALA A 186 -20.50 -4.01 9.22
C ALA A 186 -19.55 -5.19 9.41
N VAL A 187 -20.00 -6.23 10.11
CA VAL A 187 -19.29 -7.52 10.16
C VAL A 187 -19.65 -8.34 8.93
N VAL A 188 -18.68 -9.01 8.34
CA VAL A 188 -18.87 -9.84 7.14
C VAL A 188 -19.83 -11.01 7.40
N THR A 189 -20.65 -11.36 6.42
CA THR A 189 -21.58 -12.49 6.44
C THR A 189 -21.41 -13.36 5.19
N ASP A 190 -21.96 -14.58 5.20
CA ASP A 190 -21.84 -15.55 4.09
C ASP A 190 -22.39 -15.04 2.75
N ASN A 191 -23.36 -14.13 2.80
CA ASN A 191 -24.01 -13.56 1.63
C ASN A 191 -23.32 -12.30 1.11
N ASP A 192 -22.27 -11.83 1.78
CA ASP A 192 -21.64 -10.58 1.38
C ASP A 192 -20.77 -10.72 0.13
N THR A 193 -20.92 -9.72 -0.73
CA THR A 193 -19.92 -9.32 -1.71
C THR A 193 -19.17 -8.10 -1.17
N GLU A 194 -18.08 -7.71 -1.84
CA GLU A 194 -17.37 -6.47 -1.53
C GLU A 194 -18.32 -5.26 -1.52
N GLN A 195 -19.21 -5.21 -2.52
CA GLN A 195 -20.19 -4.14 -2.67
C GLN A 195 -21.26 -4.17 -1.57
N SER A 196 -21.88 -5.33 -1.29
CA SER A 196 -22.96 -5.38 -0.30
C SER A 196 -22.45 -5.05 1.11
N LEU A 197 -21.24 -5.51 1.45
CA LEU A 197 -20.61 -5.20 2.74
C LEU A 197 -20.35 -3.69 2.87
N PHE A 198 -19.79 -3.08 1.82
CA PHE A 198 -19.54 -1.64 1.78
C PHE A 198 -20.84 -0.85 1.93
N GLU A 199 -21.89 -1.21 1.18
CA GLU A 199 -23.20 -0.55 1.26
C GLU A 199 -23.85 -0.66 2.65
N ARG A 200 -23.68 -1.79 3.35
CA ARG A 200 -24.17 -1.95 4.73
C ARG A 200 -23.44 -1.01 5.69
N ALA A 201 -22.10 -0.97 5.61
CA ALA A 201 -21.30 -0.07 6.44
C ALA A 201 -21.61 1.41 6.14
N ASP A 202 -21.81 1.76 4.87
CA ASP A 202 -22.10 3.13 4.42
C ASP A 202 -23.49 3.59 4.92
N LYS A 203 -24.51 2.74 4.79
CA LYS A 203 -25.84 3.02 5.36
C LYS A 203 -25.78 3.23 6.88
N ALA A 204 -24.95 2.46 7.58
CA ALA A 204 -24.73 2.63 9.00
C ALA A 204 -24.03 3.98 9.31
N MET A 205 -23.01 4.37 8.54
CA MET A 205 -22.31 5.65 8.69
C MET A 205 -23.27 6.82 8.41
N TYR A 206 -24.10 6.70 7.38
CA TYR A 206 -25.14 7.67 7.08
C TYR A 206 -26.12 7.82 8.25
N LYS A 207 -26.56 6.71 8.86
CA LYS A 207 -27.39 6.72 10.08
C LYS A 207 -26.67 7.36 11.27
N ALA A 208 -25.35 7.15 11.43
CA ALA A 208 -24.56 7.83 12.45
C ALA A 208 -24.58 9.36 12.27
N LYS A 209 -24.36 9.85 11.04
CA LYS A 209 -24.44 11.28 10.72
C LYS A 209 -25.82 11.89 11.00
N HIS A 210 -26.89 11.16 10.70
CA HIS A 210 -28.27 11.67 10.82
C HIS A 210 -28.86 11.55 12.23
N THR A 211 -28.32 10.67 13.07
CA THR A 211 -28.80 10.50 14.45
C THR A 211 -28.08 11.39 15.45
N GLY A 212 -27.13 12.22 15.00
CA GLY A 212 -26.49 13.26 15.82
C GLY A 212 -24.97 13.26 15.79
N ARG A 213 -24.33 12.54 14.85
CA ARG A 213 -22.86 12.52 14.66
C ARG A 213 -22.09 12.02 15.89
N ASN A 214 -20.75 12.06 15.82
CA ASN A 214 -19.85 11.66 16.92
C ASN A 214 -20.24 10.33 17.57
N ARG A 215 -20.47 9.30 16.74
CA ARG A 215 -21.00 8.02 17.19
C ARG A 215 -20.72 6.90 16.21
N VAL A 216 -20.91 5.70 16.73
CA VAL A 216 -20.86 4.45 15.98
C VAL A 216 -22.28 3.95 15.74
N VAL A 217 -22.53 3.48 14.53
CA VAL A 217 -23.71 2.68 14.20
C VAL A 217 -23.22 1.42 13.50
N MET A 218 -23.73 0.27 13.91
CA MET A 218 -23.49 -0.99 13.22
C MET A 218 -24.65 -1.29 12.27
N ALA A 219 -24.34 -1.86 11.12
CA ALA A 219 -25.31 -2.47 10.24
C ALA A 219 -25.96 -3.69 10.93
N GLU A 220 -27.25 -3.86 10.67
CA GLU A 220 -28.02 -5.03 11.07
C GLU A 220 -27.63 -6.27 10.25
#